data_AF-A0A960HIL9-F1
#
_entry.id   AF-A0A960HIL9-F1
#
_cell.length_a   1.000
_cell.length_b   1.000
_cell.length_c   1.000
_cell.angle_alpha   90.00
_cell.angle_beta   90.00
_cell.angle_gamma   90.00
#
_symmetry.space_group_name_H-M   'P 1'
#
loop_
_entity.id
_entity.type
_entity.pdbx_description
1 polymer ?
#
loop_
_entity_poly.entity_id
_entity_poly.type
_entity_poly.pdbx_seq_one_letter_code
_entity_poly.pdbx_strand_id
1 'polypeptide(L)'
;METNATRMCALLVGLPDVTVIGVADVEGQPLGVHVETNATVVGCAGCGTRAWSKGRRQVELVDLPAFGRAVVLVWNKRRWCCPEGTCDVGTFTEARPAIAPA
;
A
#
# COMPACT_ATOMS: atom_id res chain seq x y z
N MET A 1 1.59 -4.75 23.84
CA MET A 1 1.09 -6.01 23.25
C MET A 1 -0.07 -5.66 22.34
N GLU A 2 0.05 -5.92 21.04
CA GLU A 2 -1.02 -5.68 20.06
C GLU A 2 -1.95 -6.89 20.01
N THR A 3 -3.26 -6.66 19.90
CA THR A 3 -4.30 -7.71 19.91
C THR A 3 -5.30 -7.57 18.76
N ASN A 4 -5.28 -6.45 18.04
CA ASN A 4 -6.05 -6.29 16.82
C ASN A 4 -5.40 -7.12 15.70
N ALA A 5 -6.09 -8.13 15.21
CA ALA A 5 -5.56 -9.08 14.23
C ALA A 5 -4.97 -8.38 12.98
N THR A 6 -5.64 -7.37 12.44
CA THR A 6 -5.17 -6.63 11.26
C THR A 6 -3.88 -5.87 11.55
N ARG A 7 -3.77 -5.25 12.73
CA ARG A 7 -2.54 -4.57 13.16
C ARG A 7 -1.42 -5.55 13.47
N MET A 8 -1.72 -6.72 14.03
CA MET A 8 -0.74 -7.80 14.22
C MET A 8 -0.15 -8.24 12.88
N CYS A 9 -0.98 -8.42 11.83
CA CYS A 9 -0.48 -8.76 10.50
C CYS A 9 0.48 -7.71 9.94
N ALA A 10 0.17 -6.42 10.10
CA ALA A 10 1.05 -5.32 9.68
C ALA A 10 2.41 -5.37 10.39
N LEU A 11 2.42 -5.69 11.69
CA LEU A 11 3.65 -5.86 12.48
C LEU A 11 4.44 -7.10 12.05
N LEU A 12 3.77 -8.22 11.77
CA LEU A 12 4.42 -9.47 11.34
C LEU A 12 5.14 -9.34 9.99
N VAL A 13 4.65 -8.46 9.12
CA VAL A 13 5.30 -8.14 7.83
C VAL A 13 6.28 -6.96 7.93
N GLY A 14 6.52 -6.41 9.12
CA GLY A 14 7.47 -5.31 9.34
C GLY A 14 7.02 -3.95 8.80
N LEU A 15 5.73 -3.78 8.47
CA LEU A 15 5.19 -2.56 7.87
C LEU A 15 4.02 -2.01 8.72
N PRO A 16 4.29 -1.19 9.75
CA PRO A 16 3.24 -0.74 10.68
C PRO A 16 2.19 0.20 10.05
N ASP A 17 2.53 0.86 8.94
CA ASP A 17 1.68 1.86 8.27
C ASP A 17 0.86 1.29 7.11
N VAL A 18 0.78 -0.04 7.03
CA VAL A 18 -0.08 -0.74 6.07
C VAL A 18 -1.16 -1.55 6.76
N THR A 19 -2.18 -1.89 5.97
CA THR A 19 -3.20 -2.87 6.29
C THR A 19 -3.00 -4.06 5.36
N VAL A 20 -2.90 -5.26 5.91
CA VAL A 20 -2.96 -6.51 5.11
C VAL A 20 -4.41 -6.73 4.71
N ILE A 21 -4.68 -6.76 3.41
CA ILE A 21 -6.03 -6.88 2.84
C ILE A 21 -6.32 -8.26 2.26
N GLY A 22 -5.29 -9.10 2.11
CA GLY A 22 -5.44 -10.45 1.58
C GLY A 22 -4.13 -11.22 1.61
N VAL A 23 -4.24 -12.54 1.63
CA VAL A 23 -3.11 -13.47 1.54
C VAL A 23 -3.46 -14.54 0.51
N ALA A 24 -2.59 -14.72 -0.48
CA ALA A 24 -2.65 -15.77 -1.47
C ALA A 24 -1.65 -16.86 -1.10
N ASP A 25 -2.16 -18.01 -0.64
CA ASP A 25 -1.35 -19.18 -0.35
C ASP A 25 -1.66 -20.27 -1.37
N VAL A 26 -0.83 -20.34 -2.41
CA VAL A 26 -0.96 -21.31 -3.49
C VAL A 26 0.22 -22.27 -3.40
N GLU A 27 -0.07 -23.56 -3.45
CA GLU A 27 0.96 -24.61 -3.38
C GLU A 27 2.01 -24.43 -4.49
N GLY A 28 3.28 -24.53 -4.11
CA GLY A 28 4.41 -24.34 -5.03
C GLY A 28 4.69 -22.89 -5.43
N GLN A 29 3.96 -21.91 -4.90
CA GLN A 29 4.18 -20.47 -5.13
C GLN A 29 4.67 -19.76 -3.85
N PRO A 30 5.39 -18.63 -3.99
CA PRO A 30 5.62 -17.72 -2.87
C PRO A 30 4.32 -17.28 -2.21
N LEU A 31 4.34 -17.00 -0.91
CA LEU A 31 3.18 -16.43 -0.22
C LEU A 31 2.92 -15.02 -0.76
N GLY A 32 1.77 -14.77 -1.36
CA GLY A 32 1.38 -13.43 -1.81
C GLY A 32 0.71 -12.67 -0.68
N VAL A 33 1.32 -11.60 -0.17
CA VAL A 33 0.72 -10.77 0.89
C VAL A 33 0.28 -9.43 0.32
N HIS A 34 -1.04 -9.24 0.22
CA HIS A 34 -1.61 -8.02 -0.34
C HIS A 34 -1.75 -6.95 0.73
N VAL A 35 -1.17 -5.78 0.49
CA VAL A 35 -1.20 -4.65 1.42
C VAL A 35 -1.72 -3.38 0.78
N GLU A 36 -2.28 -2.51 1.60
CA GLU A 36 -2.60 -1.12 1.29
C GLU A 36 -2.05 -0.20 2.38
N THR A 37 -1.71 1.02 2.02
CA THR A 37 -1.38 2.03 3.05
C THR A 37 -2.64 2.46 3.80
N ASN A 38 -2.45 2.91 5.02
CA ASN A 38 -3.54 3.41 5.87
C ASN A 38 -4.05 4.81 5.43
N ALA A 39 -3.55 5.37 4.32
CA ALA A 39 -3.95 6.68 3.85
C ALA A 39 -5.40 6.67 3.33
N THR A 40 -6.31 7.32 4.04
CA THR A 40 -7.72 7.47 3.62
C THR A 40 -8.05 8.87 3.11
N VAL A 41 -7.23 9.86 3.49
CA VAL A 41 -7.34 11.26 3.08
C VAL A 41 -5.96 11.77 2.70
N VAL A 42 -5.82 12.31 1.49
CA VAL A 42 -4.60 12.91 0.98
C VAL A 42 -4.93 14.25 0.34
N GLY A 43 -4.15 15.28 0.64
CA GLY A 43 -4.23 16.57 -0.05
C GLY A 43 -3.39 16.57 -1.33
N CYS A 44 -3.84 17.30 -2.33
CA CYS A 44 -3.01 17.60 -3.50
C CYS A 44 -1.76 18.38 -3.06
N ALA A 45 -0.57 17.98 -3.52
CA ALA A 45 0.67 18.66 -3.19
C ALA A 45 0.76 20.10 -3.76
N GLY A 46 -0.03 20.43 -4.79
CA GLY A 46 -0.06 21.76 -5.42
C GLY A 46 -1.00 22.74 -4.72
N CYS A 47 -2.26 22.37 -4.51
CA CYS A 47 -3.29 23.28 -3.98
C CYS A 47 -3.86 22.88 -2.61
N GLY A 48 -3.47 21.74 -2.04
CA GLY A 48 -3.98 21.25 -0.75
C GLY A 48 -5.38 20.62 -0.79
N THR A 49 -6.15 20.81 -1.87
CA THR A 49 -7.50 20.22 -2.02
C THR A 49 -7.47 18.71 -1.82
N ARG A 50 -8.47 18.18 -1.09
CA ARG A 50 -8.62 16.74 -0.86
C ARG A 50 -8.71 16.01 -2.19
N ALA A 51 -7.74 15.13 -2.44
CA ALA A 51 -7.69 14.31 -3.63
C ALA A 51 -8.71 13.16 -3.57
N TRP A 52 -9.19 12.75 -4.73
CA TRP A 52 -10.06 11.59 -4.90
C TRP A 52 -9.24 10.36 -5.26
N SER A 53 -9.64 9.20 -4.74
CA SER A 53 -9.06 7.93 -5.17
C SER A 53 -9.56 7.58 -6.57
N LYS A 54 -8.63 7.35 -7.51
CA LYS A 54 -8.90 6.92 -8.89
C LYS A 54 -8.70 5.42 -9.08
N GLY A 55 -8.63 4.67 -7.98
CA GLY A 55 -8.38 3.23 -7.98
C GLY A 55 -6.97 2.86 -7.54
N ARG A 56 -6.60 1.61 -7.83
CA ARG A 56 -5.42 0.97 -7.28
C ARG A 56 -4.70 0.19 -8.36
N ARG A 57 -3.37 0.19 -8.28
CA ARG A 57 -2.50 -0.63 -9.10
C ARG A 57 -1.72 -1.56 -8.19
N GLN A 58 -1.70 -2.85 -8.52
CA GLN A 58 -0.84 -3.81 -7.84
C GLN A 58 0.61 -3.63 -8.28
N VAL A 59 1.50 -3.60 -7.31
CA VAL A 59 2.95 -3.58 -7.48
C VAL A 59 3.52 -4.70 -6.63
N GLU A 60 4.15 -5.67 -7.28
CA GLU A 60 4.82 -6.76 -6.60
C GLU A 60 6.20 -6.30 -6.14
N LEU A 61 6.50 -6.59 -4.87
CA LEU A 61 7.74 -6.30 -4.20
C LEU A 61 8.23 -7.62 -3.62
N VAL A 62 9.34 -8.10 -4.15
CA VAL A 62 9.98 -9.34 -3.70
C VAL A 62 10.78 -9.10 -2.42
N ASP A 63 11.18 -10.20 -1.78
CA ASP A 63 12.11 -10.22 -0.64
C ASP A 63 11.58 -9.68 0.70
N LEU A 64 10.29 -9.89 0.99
CA LEU A 64 9.80 -9.68 2.36
C LEU A 64 10.35 -10.82 3.26
N PRO A 65 11.20 -10.54 4.27
CA PRO A 65 11.73 -11.58 5.14
C PRO A 65 10.67 -11.97 6.18
N ALA A 66 9.71 -12.80 5.78
CA ALA A 66 8.62 -13.23 6.65
C ALA A 66 8.40 -14.75 6.60
N PHE A 67 8.09 -15.33 7.75
CA PHE A 67 7.60 -16.71 7.90
C PHE A 67 8.49 -17.83 7.34
N GLY A 68 9.78 -17.59 7.10
CA GLY A 68 10.73 -18.63 6.65
C GLY A 68 10.45 -19.24 5.28
N ARG A 69 9.56 -18.63 4.48
CA ARG A 69 9.23 -19.00 3.11
C ARG A 69 9.45 -17.81 2.17
N ALA A 70 9.56 -18.04 0.87
CA ALA A 70 9.54 -16.96 -0.09
C ALA A 70 8.20 -16.21 0.01
N VAL A 71 8.26 -14.90 0.25
CA VAL A 71 7.08 -14.03 0.36
C VAL A 71 7.19 -12.91 -0.66
N VAL A 72 6.12 -12.71 -1.43
CA VAL A 72 5.95 -11.59 -2.34
C VAL A 72 4.94 -10.64 -1.72
N LEU A 73 5.37 -9.41 -1.44
CA LEU A 73 4.50 -8.35 -0.98
C LEU A 73 3.83 -7.70 -2.19
N VAL A 74 2.49 -7.72 -2.24
CA VAL A 74 1.71 -7.09 -3.30
C VAL A 74 1.11 -5.79 -2.78
N TRP A 75 1.73 -4.67 -3.14
CA TRP A 75 1.21 -3.35 -2.76
C TRP A 75 0.11 -2.90 -3.71
N ASN A 76 -1.11 -2.75 -3.19
CA ASN A 76 -2.26 -2.18 -3.89
C ASN A 76 -2.17 -0.65 -3.85
N LYS A 77 -1.16 -0.13 -4.56
CA LYS A 77 -0.75 1.27 -4.63
C LYS A 77 -1.88 2.14 -5.13
N ARG A 78 -2.29 3.13 -4.33
CA ARG A 78 -3.43 3.98 -4.67
C ARG A 78 -3.02 5.07 -5.66
N ARG A 79 -3.90 5.35 -6.63
CA ARG A 79 -3.80 6.50 -7.53
C ARG A 79 -4.78 7.57 -7.08
N TRP A 80 -4.31 8.80 -7.02
CA TRP A 80 -5.06 9.96 -6.54
C TRP A 80 -5.26 10.97 -7.67
N CYS A 81 -6.33 11.75 -7.61
CA CYS A 81 -6.59 12.85 -8.53
C CYS A 81 -7.00 14.10 -7.74
N CYS A 82 -6.38 15.23 -8.05
CA CYS A 82 -6.86 16.53 -7.62
C CYS A 82 -8.15 16.86 -8.37
N PRO A 83 -9.27 17.18 -7.69
CA PRO A 83 -10.51 17.56 -8.36
C PRO A 83 -10.55 19.05 -8.77
N GLU A 84 -9.61 19.87 -8.27
CA GLU A 84 -9.51 21.28 -8.64
C GLU A 84 -9.08 21.43 -10.10
N GLY A 85 -9.96 22.00 -10.93
CA GLY A 85 -9.77 22.10 -12.38
C GLY A 85 -8.66 23.05 -12.81
N THR A 86 -8.28 23.98 -11.95
CA THR A 86 -7.17 24.93 -12.19
C THR A 86 -5.82 24.43 -11.68
N CYS A 87 -5.77 23.25 -11.03
CA CYS A 87 -4.56 22.70 -10.45
C CYS A 87 -3.80 21.81 -11.45
N ASP A 88 -2.56 22.15 -11.75
CA ASP A 88 -1.72 21.44 -12.73
C ASP A 88 -1.28 20.03 -12.29
N VAL A 89 -1.45 19.66 -11.02
CA VAL A 89 -1.01 18.35 -10.49
C VAL A 89 -1.81 17.19 -11.11
N GLY A 90 -3.11 17.37 -11.35
CA GLY A 90 -3.97 16.34 -11.91
C GLY A 90 -3.91 15.01 -11.14
N THR A 91 -3.43 13.96 -11.80
CA THR A 91 -3.38 12.59 -11.25
C THR A 91 -1.98 12.22 -10.79
N PHE A 92 -1.85 11.73 -9.57
CA PHE A 92 -0.57 11.31 -8.97
C PHE A 92 -0.71 9.94 -8.31
N THR A 93 0.41 9.25 -8.12
CA THR A 93 0.43 7.94 -7.47
C THR A 93 1.02 8.08 -6.08
N GLU A 94 0.51 7.31 -5.13
CA GLU A 94 1.07 7.25 -3.79
C GLU A 94 2.57 6.87 -3.81
N ALA A 95 3.37 7.45 -2.93
CA ALA A 95 4.77 7.05 -2.71
C ALA A 95 4.99 6.74 -1.23
N ARG A 96 5.71 5.65 -0.94
CA ARG A 96 6.07 5.22 0.42
C ARG A 96 7.46 4.58 0.40
N PRO A 97 8.52 5.36 0.68
CA PRO A 97 9.89 4.86 0.66
C PRO A 97 10.14 3.62 1.52
N ALA A 98 9.42 3.48 2.64
CA ALA A 98 9.49 2.31 3.52
C ALA A 98 8.94 1.02 2.89
N ILE A 99 8.10 1.11 1.85
CA ILE A 99 7.53 -0.03 1.13
C ILE A 99 8.32 -0.24 -0.17
N ALA A 100 8.50 0.84 -0.94
CA ALA A 100 9.30 0.84 -2.16
C ALA A 100 9.91 2.23 -2.37
N PRO A 101 11.18 2.33 -2.80
CA PRO A 101 11.76 3.60 -3.22
C PRO A 101 10.94 4.23 -4.36
N ALA A 102 11.00 5.56 -4.45
CA ALA A 102 10.21 6.36 -5.38
C ALA A 102 10.62 6.14 -6.85
#